data_AF-A0A243S3Z1-F1
#
_entry.id   AF-A0A243S3Z1-F1
#
_cell.length_a   1.000
_cell.length_b   1.000
_cell.length_c   1.000
_cell.angle_alpha   90.00
_cell.angle_beta   90.00
_cell.angle_gamma   90.00
#
_symmetry.space_group_name_H-M   'P 1'
#
loop_
_entity.id
_entity.type
_entity.pdbx_description
1 polymer ?
#
loop_
_entity_poly.entity_id
_entity_poly.type
_entity_poly.pdbx_seq_one_letter_code
_entity_poly.pdbx_strand_id
1 'polypeptide(L)'
;MYPADPVLLFDEDGRMFVLHEPALANDLIDSKNEFHEGYDGQGRPVTACGEPGEIYLTLVTTEPQEDELRGLVNRYYAVFASRHPTRIPPQEGDLATFIRAVSEDWIEE
;
A
#
# COMPACT_ATOMS: atom_id res chain seq x y z
N MET A 1 4.66 -3.44 -17.23
CA MET A 1 4.17 -2.10 -16.82
C MET A 1 4.52 -1.99 -15.35
N TYR A 2 5.21 -0.93 -14.94
CA TYR A 2 5.72 -0.82 -13.56
C TYR A 2 4.67 -0.14 -12.65
N PRO A 3 4.56 -0.55 -11.38
CA PRO A 3 3.74 0.15 -10.39
C PRO A 3 4.12 1.63 -10.27
N ALA A 4 3.13 2.50 -10.07
CA ALA A 4 3.34 3.90 -9.73
C ALA A 4 3.67 4.06 -8.24
N ASP A 5 4.51 5.02 -7.91
CA ASP A 5 4.75 5.42 -6.52
C ASP A 5 3.60 6.25 -5.93
N PRO A 6 3.36 6.17 -4.61
CA PRO A 6 3.86 5.15 -3.67
C PRO A 6 3.08 3.84 -3.80
N VAL A 7 3.57 2.74 -3.22
CA VAL A 7 2.82 1.48 -3.08
C VAL A 7 2.39 1.29 -1.63
N LEU A 8 1.11 0.99 -1.43
CA LEU A 8 0.53 0.57 -0.16
C LEU A 8 0.48 -0.96 -0.12
N LEU A 9 1.07 -1.57 0.90
CA LEU A 9 1.08 -3.01 1.13
C LEU A 9 0.29 -3.33 2.39
N PHE A 10 -0.47 -4.42 2.38
CA PHE A 10 -1.30 -4.87 3.49
C PHE A 10 -0.97 -6.32 3.84
N ASP A 11 -0.74 -6.61 5.12
CA ASP A 11 -0.65 -7.99 5.61
C ASP A 11 -2.04 -8.63 5.83
N GLU A 12 -2.06 -9.91 6.20
CA GLU A 12 -3.32 -10.65 6.45
C GLU A 12 -4.15 -10.08 7.62
N ASP A 13 -3.49 -9.40 8.57
CA ASP A 13 -4.15 -8.76 9.70
C ASP A 13 -4.75 -7.39 9.33
N GLY A 14 -4.33 -6.82 8.19
CA GLY A 14 -4.71 -5.50 7.69
C GLY A 14 -3.79 -4.38 8.19
N ARG A 15 -2.56 -4.70 8.61
CA ARG A 15 -1.53 -3.68 8.84
C ARG A 15 -1.06 -3.16 7.51
N MET A 16 -0.89 -1.85 7.44
CA MET A 16 -0.46 -1.15 6.24
C MET A 16 1.00 -0.75 6.34
N PHE A 17 1.74 -1.00 5.28
CA PHE A 17 3.12 -0.58 5.07
C PHE A 17 3.18 0.27 3.79
N VAL A 18 4.06 1.27 3.79
CA VAL A 18 4.20 2.18 2.65
C VAL A 18 5.57 2.00 2.04
N LEU A 19 5.60 1.69 0.76
CA LEU A 19 6.81 1.66 -0.05
C LEU A 19 6.80 2.87 -0.99
N HIS A 20 7.54 3.91 -0.61
CA HIS A 20 7.59 5.15 -1.41
C HIS A 20 8.21 4.95 -2.80
N GLU A 21 9.13 4.01 -2.95
CA GLU A 21 9.77 3.70 -4.22
C GLU A 21 9.65 2.20 -4.53
N PRO A 22 8.80 1.77 -5.48
CA PRO A 22 8.60 0.35 -5.81
C PRO A 22 9.87 -0.36 -6.26
N ALA A 23 10.87 0.39 -6.76
CA ALA A 23 12.18 -0.14 -7.15
C ALA A 23 13.00 -0.68 -5.97
N LEU A 24 12.69 -0.24 -4.74
CA LEU A 24 13.33 -0.70 -3.51
C LEU A 24 12.69 -1.98 -2.95
N ALA A 25 11.71 -2.57 -3.66
CA ALA A 25 11.04 -3.79 -3.20
C ALA A 25 12.03 -4.91 -2.88
N ASN A 26 13.11 -5.06 -3.65
CA ASN A 26 14.12 -6.08 -3.40
C ASN A 26 14.85 -5.92 -2.05
N ASP A 27 15.05 -4.67 -1.63
CA ASP A 27 15.83 -4.35 -0.44
C ASP A 27 14.96 -4.35 0.83
N LEU A 28 13.64 -4.27 0.66
CA LEU A 28 12.67 -4.07 1.75
C LEU A 28 11.67 -5.22 1.92
N ILE A 29 11.58 -6.14 0.95
CA ILE A 29 10.67 -7.28 0.97
C ILE A 29 11.52 -8.54 0.87
N ASP A 30 11.53 -9.34 1.92
CA ASP A 30 12.33 -10.56 2.03
C ASP A 30 11.70 -11.71 1.20
N SER A 31 10.37 -11.71 1.08
CA SER A 31 9.66 -12.75 0.33
C SER A 31 8.36 -12.26 -0.30
N LYS A 32 7.97 -12.89 -1.42
CA LYS A 32 6.72 -12.57 -2.13
C LYS A 32 5.42 -12.83 -1.34
N ASN A 33 5.50 -13.50 -0.20
CA ASN A 33 4.35 -13.82 0.66
C ASN A 33 4.31 -12.94 1.92
N GLU A 34 5.17 -11.93 2.01
CA GLU A 34 5.29 -11.07 3.20
C GLU A 34 4.09 -10.11 3.36
N PHE A 35 3.39 -9.84 2.27
CA PHE A 35 2.13 -9.11 2.27
C PHE A 35 1.04 -9.93 1.59
N HIS A 36 -0.21 -9.66 1.98
CA HIS A 36 -1.40 -10.28 1.42
C HIS A 36 -1.86 -9.57 0.15
N GLU A 37 -1.91 -8.23 0.21
CA GLU A 37 -2.41 -7.38 -0.88
C GLU A 37 -1.56 -6.12 -1.04
N GLY A 38 -1.53 -5.56 -2.25
CA GLY A 38 -0.84 -4.30 -2.50
C GLY A 38 -1.51 -3.48 -3.58
N TYR A 39 -1.37 -2.15 -3.49
CA TYR A 39 -1.92 -1.20 -4.45
C TYR A 39 -0.91 -0.09 -4.73
N ASP A 40 -0.75 0.28 -6.00
CA ASP A 40 0.17 1.34 -6.41
C ASP A 40 -0.42 2.74 -6.25
N GLY A 41 0.32 3.78 -6.61
CA GLY A 41 -0.07 5.19 -6.45
C GLY A 41 -1.31 5.61 -7.24
N GLN A 42 -1.82 4.74 -8.11
CA GLN A 42 -3.06 4.94 -8.87
C GLN A 42 -4.18 4.02 -8.39
N GLY A 43 -3.97 3.27 -7.31
CA GLY A 43 -4.93 2.31 -6.76
C GLY A 43 -5.04 1.03 -7.58
N ARG A 44 -4.04 0.71 -8.40
CA ARG A 44 -4.01 -0.52 -9.20
C ARG A 44 -3.40 -1.64 -8.36
N PRO A 45 -3.99 -2.83 -8.35
CA PRO A 45 -3.47 -3.94 -7.56
C PRO A 45 -2.08 -4.38 -8.02
N VAL A 46 -1.21 -4.66 -7.06
CA VAL A 46 0.15 -5.15 -7.28
C VAL A 46 0.40 -6.46 -6.55
N THR A 47 1.32 -7.25 -7.10
CA THR A 47 1.81 -8.49 -6.48
C THR A 47 3.34 -8.50 -6.50
N ALA A 48 3.93 -9.13 -5.49
CA ALA A 48 5.35 -9.43 -5.50
C ALA A 48 5.64 -10.65 -6.37
N CYS A 49 6.76 -10.60 -7.06
CA CYS A 49 7.28 -11.65 -7.93
C CYS A 49 8.79 -11.79 -7.72
N GLY A 50 9.36 -12.88 -8.22
CA GLY A 50 10.78 -13.19 -8.06
C GLY A 50 11.04 -14.16 -6.90
N GLU A 51 12.33 -14.34 -6.63
CA GLU A 51 12.87 -15.16 -5.55
C GLU A 51 13.44 -14.25 -4.45
N PRO A 52 13.65 -14.76 -3.22
CA PRO A 52 14.30 -14.00 -2.16
C PRO A 52 15.64 -13.41 -2.62
N GLY A 53 15.81 -12.10 -2.48
CA GLY A 53 16.98 -11.36 -2.98
C GLY A 53 16.88 -10.90 -4.44
N GLU A 54 15.78 -11.19 -5.13
CA GLU A 54 15.39 -10.62 -6.44
C GLU A 54 13.88 -10.27 -6.47
N ILE A 55 13.34 -9.71 -5.40
CA ILE A 55 11.92 -9.37 -5.29
C ILE A 55 11.61 -8.07 -6.06
N TYR A 56 10.55 -8.11 -6.87
CA TYR A 56 10.02 -6.94 -7.57
C TYR A 56 8.49 -6.95 -7.59
N LEU A 57 7.90 -5.75 -7.72
CA LEU A 57 6.46 -5.57 -7.78
C LEU A 57 5.97 -5.45 -9.23
N THR A 58 4.81 -6.05 -9.50
CA THR A 58 4.15 -5.97 -10.81
C THR A 58 2.67 -5.66 -10.65
N LEU A 59 2.10 -4.97 -11.65
CA LEU A 59 0.66 -4.75 -11.72
C LEU A 59 -0.07 -6.06 -12.03
N VAL A 60 -1.11 -6.36 -11.26
CA VAL A 60 -2.03 -7.47 -11.57
C VAL A 60 -2.99 -7.07 -12.68
N THR A 61 -3.50 -5.83 -12.62
CA THR A 61 -4.38 -5.23 -13.62
C THR A 61 -4.08 -3.73 -13.76
N THR A 62 -4.49 -3.15 -14.89
CA THR A 62 -4.40 -1.71 -15.11
C THR A 62 -5.60 -0.93 -14.55
N GLU A 63 -6.66 -1.64 -14.15
CA GLU A 63 -7.87 -1.04 -13.59
C GLU A 63 -7.68 -0.75 -12.10
N PRO A 64 -7.97 0.48 -11.64
CA PRO A 64 -7.92 0.80 -10.23
C PRO A 64 -9.07 0.14 -9.45
N GLN A 65 -8.79 -0.26 -8.22
CA GLN A 65 -9.76 -0.86 -7.29
C GLN A 65 -10.02 0.09 -6.11
N GLU A 66 -10.72 1.18 -6.40
CA GLU A 66 -10.92 2.28 -5.44
C GLU A 66 -11.65 1.85 -4.15
N ASP A 67 -12.81 1.20 -4.28
CA ASP A 67 -13.64 0.84 -3.14
C ASP A 67 -12.94 -0.13 -2.19
N GLU A 68 -12.19 -1.08 -2.76
CA GLU A 68 -11.43 -2.08 -2.01
C GLU A 68 -10.28 -1.43 -1.25
N LEU A 69 -9.46 -0.62 -1.93
CA LEU A 69 -8.35 0.10 -1.31
C LEU A 69 -8.83 1.05 -0.20
N ARG A 70 -9.87 1.84 -0.45
CA ARG A 70 -10.45 2.72 0.58
C ARG A 70 -10.96 1.92 1.77
N GLY A 71 -11.56 0.75 1.54
CA GLY A 71 -12.00 -0.17 2.59
C GLY A 71 -10.85 -0.65 3.48
N LEU A 72 -9.74 -1.08 2.87
CA LEU A 72 -8.54 -1.53 3.56
C LEU A 72 -7.89 -0.42 4.39
N VAL A 73 -7.72 0.77 3.82
CA VAL A 73 -7.16 1.92 4.54
C VAL A 73 -8.06 2.32 5.70
N ASN A 74 -9.39 2.38 5.51
CA ASN A 74 -10.32 2.68 6.59
C ASN A 74 -10.21 1.65 7.74
N ARG A 75 -10.08 0.36 7.41
CA ARG A 75 -9.86 -0.70 8.40
C ARG A 75 -8.54 -0.49 9.14
N TYR A 76 -7.46 -0.16 8.43
CA TYR A 76 -6.17 0.13 9.05
C TYR A 76 -6.28 1.26 10.07
N TYR A 77 -6.89 2.39 9.69
CA TYR A 77 -7.05 3.53 10.59
C TYR A 77 -7.93 3.19 11.81
N ALA A 78 -9.01 2.45 11.61
CA ALA A 78 -9.93 2.07 12.68
C ALA A 78 -9.29 1.13 13.72
N VAL A 79 -8.48 0.16 13.26
CA VAL A 79 -7.91 -0.88 14.13
C VAL A 79 -6.55 -0.46 14.69
N PHE A 80 -5.66 0.03 13.83
CA PHE A 80 -4.24 0.21 14.16
C PHE A 80 -3.86 1.67 14.40
N ALA A 81 -4.46 2.63 13.70
CA ALA A 81 -4.17 4.06 13.94
C ALA A 81 -4.90 4.64 15.17
N SER A 82 -5.79 3.85 15.81
CA SER A 82 -6.55 4.23 17.02
C SER A 82 -5.69 4.64 18.22
N ARG A 83 -4.40 4.29 18.24
CA ARG A 83 -3.43 4.75 19.25
C ARG A 83 -3.16 6.26 19.17
N HIS A 84 -3.46 6.89 18.04
CA HIS A 84 -3.40 8.34 17.84
C HIS A 84 -4.80 8.86 17.50
N PRO A 85 -5.58 9.36 18.48
CA PRO A 85 -7.00 9.71 18.31
C PRO A 85 -7.29 10.81 17.27
N THR A 86 -6.26 11.47 16.74
CA THR A 86 -6.36 12.48 15.66
C THR A 86 -6.05 11.92 14.27
N ARG A 87 -5.57 10.68 14.16
CA ARG A 87 -5.35 10.02 12.86
C ARG A 87 -6.66 9.50 12.32
N ILE A 88 -7.24 10.27 11.41
CA ILE A 88 -8.37 9.85 10.59
C ILE A 88 -7.88 9.58 9.18
N PRO A 89 -8.48 8.61 8.45
CA PRO A 89 -8.12 8.37 7.07
C PRO A 89 -8.35 9.65 6.25
N PRO A 90 -7.46 9.97 5.28
CA PRO A 90 -7.66 11.09 4.38
C PRO A 90 -9.03 11.05 3.68
N GLN A 91 -9.64 12.21 3.47
CA GLN A 91 -10.99 12.33 2.90
C GLN A 91 -10.96 12.76 1.43
N GLU A 92 -9.82 12.62 0.77
CA GLU A 92 -9.61 13.06 -0.61
C GLU A 92 -10.49 12.25 -1.58
N GLY A 93 -11.18 12.96 -2.47
CA GLY A 93 -12.10 12.37 -3.44
C GLY A 93 -11.38 11.71 -4.63
N ASP A 94 -10.24 12.25 -5.04
CA ASP A 94 -9.39 11.64 -6.07
C ASP A 94 -8.52 10.53 -5.47
N LEU A 95 -8.50 9.36 -6.11
CA LEU A 95 -7.83 8.18 -5.57
C LEU A 95 -6.31 8.34 -5.45
N ALA A 96 -5.65 8.93 -6.44
CA ALA A 96 -4.21 9.13 -6.40
C ALA A 96 -3.82 10.13 -5.30
N THR A 97 -4.62 11.18 -5.14
CA THR A 97 -4.46 12.18 -4.07
C THR A 97 -4.69 11.56 -2.69
N PHE A 98 -5.71 10.71 -2.56
CA PHE A 98 -5.96 9.93 -1.35
C PHE A 98 -4.76 9.06 -0.97
N ILE A 99 -4.22 8.29 -1.92
CA ILE A 99 -3.08 7.39 -1.68
C ILE A 99 -1.84 8.18 -1.26
N ARG A 100 -1.56 9.30 -1.93
CA ARG A 100 -0.45 10.17 -1.54
C ARG A 100 -0.65 10.71 -0.12
N ALA A 101 -1.83 11.20 0.23
CA ALA A 101 -2.12 11.68 1.58
C ALA A 101 -1.96 10.58 2.64
N VAL A 102 -2.38 9.35 2.34
CA VAL A 102 -2.17 8.18 3.22
C VAL A 102 -0.68 7.91 3.42
N SER A 103 0.11 7.96 2.34
CA SER A 103 1.55 7.73 2.40
C SER A 103 2.31 8.81 3.18
N GLU A 104 1.82 10.04 3.17
CA GLU A 104 2.44 11.18 3.86
C GLU A 104 2.05 11.25 5.35
N ASP A 105 0.85 10.77 5.72
CA ASP A 105 0.41 10.66 7.12
C ASP A 105 1.09 9.51 7.87
N TRP A 106 1.66 8.54 7.13
CA TRP A 106 2.47 7.47 7.70
C TRP A 106 3.80 8.04 8.22
N ILE A 107 3.84 8.31 9.52
CA ILE A 107 5.06 8.64 10.25
C ILE A 107 5.60 7.33 10.80
N GLU A 108 6.84 7.00 10.41
CA GLU A 108 7.66 5.91 10.95
C GLU A 108 7.62 5.97 12.49
N GLU A 109 7.00 4.98 13.15
CA GLU A 109 7.02 4.82 14.62
C GLU A 109 8.30 4.12 15.10
#